data_AF-A0A2M7NIG4-F1
#
_entry.id   AF-A0A2M7NIG4-F1
#
_cell.length_a   1.000
_cell.length_b   1.000
_cell.length_c   1.000
_cell.angle_alpha   90.00
_cell.angle_beta   90.00
_cell.angle_gamma   90.00
#
_symmetry.space_group_name_H-M   'P 1'
#
loop_
_entity.id
_entity.type
_entity.pdbx_description
1 polymer ?
#
loop_
_entity_poly.entity_id
_entity_poly.type
_entity_poly.pdbx_seq_one_letter_code
_entity_poly.pdbx_strand_id
1 'polypeptide(L)'
;METKDYITIGIAILGWTWAIIQYSLNRRNQKKDKALEKRFEVYSSFLSKMDEINQNMRTDPKMIYGITTEFMGRLLKGDEDDTNQALLDFNSELIEYTKKSVQPTMILNQELNKLKLVCSDALLPKIEEYKRLSSDYVDEFQIVLNRISTQKDINVTAKELENIGHSDRIPIMTELWQSIEKMMREEIGYYKK
;
A
#
# COMPACT_ATOMS: atom_id res chain seq x y z
N MET A 1 -62.40 -28.67 -23.48
CA MET A 1 -61.53 -27.50 -23.29
C MET A 1 -61.96 -26.47 -24.29
N GLU A 2 -62.41 -25.33 -23.80
CA GLU A 2 -62.80 -24.21 -24.65
C GLU A 2 -61.57 -23.41 -25.08
N THR A 3 -61.67 -22.66 -26.18
CA THR A 3 -60.59 -21.81 -26.70
C THR A 3 -60.04 -20.84 -25.65
N LYS A 4 -60.87 -20.45 -24.68
CA LYS A 4 -60.52 -19.59 -23.54
C LYS A 4 -59.56 -20.26 -22.55
N ASP A 5 -59.63 -21.58 -22.40
CA ASP A 5 -58.76 -22.35 -21.51
C ASP A 5 -57.31 -22.35 -22.04
N TYR A 6 -57.15 -22.56 -23.35
CA TYR A 6 -55.84 -22.53 -24.00
C TYR A 6 -55.18 -21.15 -23.94
N ILE A 7 -55.94 -20.07 -24.08
CA ILE A 7 -55.45 -18.69 -23.95
C ILE A 7 -54.99 -18.42 -22.51
N THR A 8 -55.77 -18.85 -21.52
CA THR A 8 -55.44 -18.68 -20.09
C THR A 8 -54.17 -19.43 -19.71
N ILE A 9 -54.02 -20.68 -20.17
CA ILE A 9 -52.82 -21.48 -19.96
C ILE A 9 -51.61 -20.84 -20.64
N GLY A 10 -51.77 -20.32 -21.87
CA GLY A 10 -50.70 -19.64 -22.60
C GLY A 10 -50.18 -18.38 -21.87
N ILE A 11 -51.09 -17.54 -21.36
CA ILE A 11 -50.73 -16.34 -20.59
C ILE A 11 -50.02 -16.73 -19.28
N ALA A 12 -50.51 -17.76 -18.59
CA ALA A 12 -49.88 -18.24 -17.37
C ALA A 12 -48.43 -18.70 -17.62
N ILE A 13 -48.19 -19.50 -18.66
CA ILE A 13 -46.84 -19.98 -19.02
C ILE A 13 -45.90 -18.82 -19.37
N LEU A 14 -46.38 -17.82 -20.12
CA LEU A 14 -45.60 -16.63 -20.45
C LEU A 14 -45.24 -15.82 -19.20
N GLY A 15 -46.19 -15.63 -18.28
CA GLY A 15 -45.98 -14.95 -17.00
C GLY A 15 -44.91 -15.64 -16.15
N TRP A 16 -44.99 -16.97 -16.02
CA TRP A 16 -43.99 -17.75 -15.28
C TRP A 16 -42.61 -17.71 -15.93
N THR A 17 -42.56 -17.81 -17.27
CA THR A 17 -41.30 -17.73 -18.02
C THR A 17 -40.62 -16.37 -17.83
N TRP A 18 -41.41 -15.29 -17.91
CA TRP A 18 -40.91 -13.93 -17.66
C TRP A 18 -40.42 -13.75 -16.22
N ALA A 19 -41.17 -14.25 -15.22
CA ALA A 19 -40.78 -14.18 -13.82
C ALA A 19 -39.45 -14.90 -13.53
N ILE A 20 -39.23 -16.08 -14.14
CA ILE A 20 -37.98 -16.84 -14.00
C ILE A 20 -36.80 -16.07 -14.62
N ILE A 21 -36.99 -15.48 -15.80
CA ILE A 21 -35.96 -14.66 -16.47
C ILE A 21 -35.62 -13.43 -15.63
N GLN A 22 -36.63 -12.70 -15.16
CA GLN A 22 -36.48 -11.54 -14.27
C GLN A 22 -35.72 -11.90 -13.00
N TYR A 23 -36.08 -13.00 -12.34
CA TYR A 23 -35.41 -13.48 -11.14
C TYR A 23 -33.92 -13.78 -11.39
N SER A 24 -33.62 -14.48 -12.48
CA SER A 24 -32.24 -14.81 -12.85
C SER A 24 -31.40 -13.57 -13.15
N LEU A 25 -31.93 -12.63 -13.95
CA LEU A 25 -31.26 -11.37 -14.28
C LEU A 25 -31.04 -10.51 -13.04
N ASN A 26 -32.08 -10.33 -12.21
CA ASN A 26 -31.98 -9.51 -11.01
C ASN A 26 -30.97 -10.11 -10.02
N ARG A 27 -30.96 -11.44 -9.85
CA ARG A 27 -29.99 -12.11 -8.97
C ARG A 27 -28.56 -12.02 -9.50
N ARG A 28 -28.35 -12.02 -10.83
CA ARG A 28 -27.04 -11.79 -11.43
C ARG A 28 -26.57 -10.35 -11.23
N ASN A 29 -27.45 -9.37 -11.42
CA ASN A 29 -27.12 -7.96 -11.23
C ASN A 29 -26.82 -7.66 -9.76
N GLN A 30 -27.66 -8.12 -8.82
CA GLN A 30 -27.41 -7.97 -7.39
C GLN A 30 -26.05 -8.54 -6.95
N LYS A 31 -25.61 -9.68 -7.50
CA LYS A 31 -24.28 -10.22 -7.20
C LYS A 31 -23.16 -9.31 -7.73
N LYS A 32 -23.32 -8.75 -8.93
CA LYS A 32 -22.36 -7.81 -9.51
C LYS A 32 -22.29 -6.52 -8.72
N ASP A 33 -23.43 -5.96 -8.33
CA ASP A 33 -23.52 -4.72 -7.58
C ASP A 33 -22.87 -4.88 -6.21
N LYS A 34 -23.15 -5.99 -5.50
CA LYS A 34 -22.48 -6.30 -4.22
C LYS A 34 -20.96 -6.47 -4.36
N ALA A 35 -20.50 -7.10 -5.44
CA ALA A 35 -19.07 -7.26 -5.68
C ALA A 35 -18.40 -5.91 -5.97
N LEU A 36 -19.08 -5.01 -6.71
CA LEU A 36 -18.60 -3.66 -6.99
C LEU A 36 -18.58 -2.81 -5.72
N GLU A 37 -19.63 -2.86 -4.91
CA GLU A 37 -19.70 -2.20 -3.60
C GLU A 37 -18.56 -2.67 -2.69
N LYS A 38 -18.29 -3.98 -2.63
CA LYS A 38 -17.20 -4.51 -1.82
C LYS A 38 -15.82 -4.07 -2.33
N ARG A 39 -15.62 -4.03 -3.65
CA ARG A 39 -14.39 -3.47 -4.25
C ARG A 39 -14.21 -2.00 -3.87
N PHE A 40 -15.26 -1.20 -4.00
CA PHE A 40 -15.22 0.21 -3.64
C PHE A 40 -14.88 0.41 -2.15
N GLU A 41 -15.52 -0.34 -1.25
CA GLU A 41 -15.25 -0.31 0.19
C GLU A 41 -13.76 -0.61 0.48
N VAL A 42 -13.23 -1.70 -0.08
CA VAL A 42 -11.85 -2.12 0.14
C VAL A 42 -10.86 -1.14 -0.47
N TYR A 43 -11.11 -0.63 -1.68
CA TYR A 43 -10.24 0.35 -2.34
C TYR A 43 -10.25 1.70 -1.63
N SER A 44 -11.40 2.16 -1.19
CA SER A 44 -11.54 3.41 -0.41
C SER A 44 -10.83 3.32 0.94
N SER A 45 -11.01 2.20 1.66
CA SER A 45 -10.31 1.92 2.91
C SER A 45 -8.81 1.89 2.72
N PHE A 46 -8.34 1.27 1.63
CA PHE A 46 -6.93 1.19 1.28
C PHE A 46 -6.34 2.59 1.04
N LEU A 47 -6.96 3.39 0.17
CA LEU A 47 -6.50 4.75 -0.14
C LEU A 47 -6.48 5.65 1.11
N SER A 48 -7.52 5.57 1.95
CA SER A 48 -7.57 6.31 3.22
C SER A 48 -6.41 5.96 4.15
N LYS A 49 -6.07 4.66 4.23
CA LYS A 49 -4.95 4.20 5.06
C LYS A 49 -3.61 4.66 4.50
N MET A 50 -3.48 4.73 3.17
CA MET A 50 -2.29 5.23 2.50
C MET A 50 -2.10 6.73 2.71
N ASP A 51 -3.18 7.51 2.71
CA ASP A 51 -3.11 8.93 3.06
C ASP A 51 -2.69 9.14 4.52
N GLU A 52 -3.20 8.32 5.46
CA GLU A 52 -2.77 8.34 6.86
C GLU A 52 -1.27 8.02 7.00
N ILE A 53 -0.79 6.99 6.30
CA ILE A 53 0.64 6.62 6.24
C ILE A 53 1.46 7.78 5.69
N ASN A 54 1.06 8.37 4.56
CA ASN A 54 1.77 9.47 3.94
C ASN A 54 1.81 10.72 4.83
N GLN A 55 0.72 11.02 5.56
CA GLN A 55 0.71 12.11 6.53
C GLN A 55 1.71 11.86 7.66
N ASN A 56 1.72 10.64 8.22
CA ASN A 56 2.66 10.27 9.29
C ASN A 56 4.14 10.27 8.83
N MET A 57 4.41 9.95 7.56
CA MET A 57 5.76 10.03 6.98
C MET A 57 6.18 11.47 6.65
N ARG A 58 5.25 12.33 6.22
CA ARG A 58 5.52 13.74 5.89
C ARG A 58 5.69 14.66 7.11
N THR A 59 5.30 14.22 8.30
CA THR A 59 5.35 15.06 9.50
C THR A 59 6.74 15.31 10.07
N ASP A 60 7.82 14.65 9.58
CA ASP A 60 9.13 14.86 10.18
C ASP A 60 10.36 15.08 9.26
N PRO A 61 10.30 16.02 8.28
CA PRO A 61 11.51 16.56 7.64
C PRO A 61 12.45 17.23 8.64
N LYS A 62 11.91 17.74 9.76
CA LYS A 62 12.67 18.34 10.85
C LYS A 62 13.44 17.30 11.67
N MET A 63 13.06 16.03 11.68
CA MET A 63 13.83 14.97 12.36
C MET A 63 15.22 14.84 11.77
N ILE A 64 15.37 14.63 10.45
CA ILE A 64 16.69 14.38 9.84
C ILE A 64 17.62 15.58 10.01
N TYR A 65 17.12 16.79 9.71
CA TYR A 65 17.89 18.02 9.90
C TYR A 65 18.13 18.31 11.38
N GLY A 66 17.16 18.06 12.26
CA GLY A 66 17.29 18.26 13.71
C GLY A 66 18.36 17.36 14.33
N ILE A 67 18.29 16.06 14.05
CA ILE A 67 19.24 15.02 14.50
C ILE A 67 20.67 15.38 14.11
N THR A 68 20.89 15.76 12.84
CA THR A 68 22.23 16.15 12.35
C THR A 68 22.71 17.50 12.88
N THR A 69 21.82 18.49 13.02
CA THR A 69 22.21 19.82 13.52
C THR A 69 22.49 19.81 15.02
N GLU A 70 21.74 19.03 15.81
CA GLU A 70 21.95 18.87 17.25
C GLU A 70 23.26 18.12 17.53
N PHE A 71 23.52 17.03 16.81
CA PHE A 71 24.79 16.32 16.87
C PHE A 71 25.98 17.24 16.54
N MET A 72 25.93 17.95 15.41
CA MET A 72 27.01 18.88 15.02
C MET A 72 27.17 20.03 16.02
N GLY A 73 26.07 20.53 16.59
CA GLY A 73 26.10 21.59 17.60
C GLY A 73 26.77 21.16 18.90
N ARG A 74 26.62 19.90 19.32
CA ARG A 74 27.31 19.36 20.50
C ARG A 74 28.78 19.01 20.21
N LEU A 75 29.07 18.46 19.04
CA LEU A 75 30.44 18.19 18.56
C LEU A 75 31.32 19.46 18.55
N LEU A 76 30.76 20.58 18.11
CA LEU A 76 31.48 21.85 18.02
C LEU A 76 31.80 22.49 19.38
N LYS A 77 31.22 22.00 20.49
CA LYS A 77 31.54 22.47 21.85
C LYS A 77 32.87 21.90 22.36
N GLY A 78 33.34 20.78 21.79
CA GLY A 78 34.66 20.19 22.08
C GLY A 78 34.80 19.53 23.45
N ASP A 79 33.70 19.30 24.18
CA ASP A 79 33.68 18.52 25.42
C ASP A 79 33.62 17.02 25.07
N GLU A 80 34.59 16.23 25.53
CA GLU A 80 34.75 14.81 25.20
C GLU A 80 33.56 13.96 25.70
N ASP A 81 33.02 14.27 26.89
CA ASP A 81 31.89 13.54 27.46
C ASP A 81 30.57 13.93 26.77
N ASP A 82 30.38 15.22 26.47
CA ASP A 82 29.22 15.71 25.69
C ASP A 82 29.24 15.16 24.25
N THR A 83 30.43 15.02 23.65
CA THR A 83 30.61 14.46 22.31
C THR A 83 30.28 12.97 22.28
N ASN A 84 30.72 12.21 23.28
CA ASN A 84 30.38 10.79 23.40
C ASN A 84 28.88 10.57 23.61
N GLN A 85 28.24 11.39 24.45
CA GLN A 85 26.78 11.32 24.63
C GLN A 85 26.04 11.73 23.35
N ALA A 86 26.51 12.76 22.63
CA ALA A 86 25.92 13.18 21.36
C ALA A 86 26.00 12.08 20.28
N LEU A 87 27.09 11.28 20.25
CA LEU A 87 27.20 10.12 19.36
C LEU A 87 26.18 9.02 19.68
N LEU A 88 25.94 8.75 20.97
CA LEU A 88 24.95 7.76 21.40
C LEU A 88 23.52 8.22 21.09
N ASP A 89 23.21 9.50 21.38
CA ASP A 89 21.91 10.11 21.11
C ASP A 89 21.61 10.09 19.59
N PHE A 90 22.57 10.52 18.77
CA PHE A 90 22.47 10.49 17.31
C PHE A 90 22.19 9.09 16.75
N ASN A 91 22.89 8.07 17.27
CA ASN A 91 22.66 6.68 16.86
C ASN A 91 21.25 6.20 17.25
N SER A 92 20.81 6.49 18.48
CA SER A 92 19.47 6.14 18.95
C SER A 92 18.38 6.79 18.09
N GLU A 93 18.53 8.07 17.75
CA GLU A 93 17.59 8.82 16.93
C GLU A 93 17.54 8.32 15.48
N LEU A 94 18.68 7.95 14.89
CA LEU A 94 18.72 7.31 13.56
C LEU A 94 18.01 5.95 13.56
N ILE A 95 18.18 5.14 14.60
CA ILE A 95 17.47 3.86 14.75
C ILE A 95 15.95 4.10 14.86
N GLU A 96 15.53 5.08 15.67
CA GLU A 96 14.11 5.40 15.84
C GLU A 96 13.49 5.92 14.54
N TYR A 97 14.19 6.81 13.83
CA TYR A 97 13.79 7.29 12.50
C TYR A 97 13.62 6.14 11.52
N THR A 98 14.57 5.20 11.51
CA THR A 98 14.50 4.08 10.57
C THR A 98 13.34 3.15 10.91
N LYS A 99 13.04 2.91 12.20
CA LYS A 99 11.83 2.20 12.62
C LYS A 99 10.55 2.90 12.14
N LYS A 100 10.48 4.23 12.30
CA LYS A 100 9.35 5.06 11.83
C LYS A 100 9.21 5.08 10.30
N SER A 101 10.30 4.85 9.56
CA SER A 101 10.30 4.79 8.09
C SER A 101 9.96 3.39 7.55
N VAL A 102 10.35 2.34 8.27
CA VAL A 102 10.11 0.93 7.86
C VAL A 102 8.71 0.43 8.26
N GLN A 103 8.20 0.82 9.44
CA GLN A 103 6.88 0.42 9.91
C GLN A 103 5.73 0.73 8.93
N PRO A 104 5.65 1.92 8.31
CA PRO A 104 4.61 2.23 7.34
C PRO A 104 4.62 1.29 6.14
N THR A 105 5.80 0.85 5.72
CA THR A 105 5.96 -0.10 4.61
C THR A 105 5.44 -1.50 4.97
N MET A 106 5.60 -1.93 6.23
CA MET A 106 4.96 -3.16 6.71
C MET A 106 3.43 -3.06 6.74
N ILE A 107 2.88 -1.92 7.17
CA ILE A 107 1.43 -1.66 7.17
C ILE A 107 0.88 -1.67 5.74
N LEU A 108 1.56 -0.99 4.82
CA LEU A 108 1.26 -1.01 3.38
C LEU A 108 1.19 -2.45 2.84
N ASN A 109 2.16 -3.31 3.19
CA ASN A 109 2.15 -4.71 2.79
C ASN A 109 0.93 -5.50 3.31
N GLN A 110 0.43 -5.18 4.51
CA GLN A 110 -0.79 -5.80 5.05
C GLN A 110 -2.04 -5.31 4.30
N GLU A 111 -2.10 -4.02 4.00
CA GLU A 111 -3.23 -3.41 3.27
C GLU A 111 -3.28 -3.89 1.81
N LEU A 112 -2.14 -4.08 1.15
CA LEU A 112 -2.06 -4.68 -0.19
C LEU A 112 -2.64 -6.11 -0.22
N ASN A 113 -2.52 -6.90 0.86
CA ASN A 113 -3.14 -8.23 0.92
C ASN A 113 -4.67 -8.17 0.86
N LYS A 114 -5.29 -7.10 1.37
CA LYS A 114 -6.74 -6.93 1.30
C LYS A 114 -7.19 -6.66 -0.13
N LEU A 115 -6.40 -5.90 -0.90
CA LEU A 115 -6.68 -5.65 -2.32
C LEU A 115 -6.72 -6.95 -3.13
N LYS A 116 -5.81 -7.90 -2.84
CA LYS A 116 -5.75 -9.21 -3.52
C LYS A 116 -7.05 -10.00 -3.44
N LEU A 117 -7.88 -9.77 -2.43
CA LEU A 117 -9.14 -10.49 -2.24
C LEU A 117 -10.25 -10.04 -3.19
N VAL A 118 -10.17 -8.81 -3.69
CA VAL A 118 -11.27 -8.17 -4.43
C VAL A 118 -10.86 -7.73 -5.84
N CYS A 119 -9.57 -7.60 -6.10
CA CYS A 119 -9.05 -7.13 -7.38
C CYS A 119 -9.33 -8.10 -8.53
N SER A 120 -9.27 -7.59 -9.76
CA SER A 120 -9.29 -8.45 -10.94
C SER A 120 -7.99 -9.24 -11.08
N ASP A 121 -8.04 -10.30 -11.88
CA ASP A 121 -6.87 -11.08 -12.28
C ASP A 121 -5.82 -10.24 -13.02
N ALA A 122 -6.22 -9.12 -13.64
CA ALA A 122 -5.32 -8.20 -14.33
C ALA A 122 -4.58 -7.26 -13.35
N LEU A 123 -5.24 -6.86 -12.25
CA LEU A 123 -4.65 -5.97 -11.24
C LEU A 123 -3.77 -6.74 -10.24
N LEU A 124 -4.11 -7.99 -9.97
CA LEU A 124 -3.37 -8.88 -9.07
C LEU A 124 -1.84 -8.91 -9.32
N PRO A 125 -1.32 -9.17 -10.54
CA PRO A 125 0.12 -9.24 -10.75
C PRO A 125 0.85 -7.93 -10.45
N LYS A 126 0.20 -6.77 -10.69
CA LYS A 126 0.79 -5.46 -10.37
C LYS A 126 0.86 -5.21 -8.87
N ILE A 127 -0.16 -5.61 -8.12
CA ILE A 127 -0.16 -5.56 -6.66
C ILE A 127 0.96 -6.45 -6.10
N GLU A 128 1.13 -7.65 -6.65
CA GLU A 128 2.19 -8.57 -6.22
C GLU A 128 3.59 -8.05 -6.55
N GLU A 129 3.78 -7.46 -7.73
CA GLU A 129 5.04 -6.84 -8.13
C GLU A 129 5.40 -5.66 -7.23
N TYR A 130 4.44 -4.75 -7.00
CA TYR A 130 4.64 -3.61 -6.09
C TYR A 130 4.99 -4.09 -4.67
N LYS A 131 4.28 -5.11 -4.17
CA LYS A 131 4.55 -5.72 -2.86
C LYS A 131 5.96 -6.31 -2.79
N ARG A 132 6.39 -7.03 -3.83
CA ARG A 132 7.75 -7.61 -3.89
C ARG A 132 8.81 -6.51 -3.81
N LEU A 133 8.70 -5.47 -4.64
CA LEU A 133 9.65 -4.35 -4.62
C LEU A 133 9.68 -3.64 -3.26
N SER A 134 8.50 -3.45 -2.66
CA SER A 134 8.37 -2.84 -1.34
C SER A 134 8.99 -3.70 -0.23
N SER A 135 8.85 -5.02 -0.30
CA SER A 135 9.50 -5.95 0.62
C SER A 135 11.01 -5.98 0.42
N ASP A 136 11.49 -6.10 -0.82
CA ASP A 136 12.92 -6.11 -1.14
C ASP A 136 13.60 -4.82 -0.62
N TYR A 137 12.93 -3.67 -0.75
CA TYR A 137 13.40 -2.39 -0.19
C TYR A 137 13.52 -2.43 1.34
N VAL A 138 12.50 -2.93 2.03
CA VAL A 138 12.52 -3.05 3.50
C VAL A 138 13.59 -4.02 3.98
N ASP A 139 13.73 -5.15 3.31
CA ASP A 139 14.71 -6.18 3.68
C ASP A 139 16.13 -5.66 3.51
N GLU A 140 16.41 -4.92 2.43
CA GLU A 140 17.69 -4.25 2.22
C GLU A 140 17.98 -3.22 3.32
N PHE A 141 17.01 -2.37 3.67
CA PHE A 141 17.13 -1.44 4.79
C PHE A 141 17.44 -2.17 6.11
N GLN A 142 16.75 -3.26 6.41
CA GLN A 142 16.98 -4.04 7.62
C GLN A 142 18.35 -4.71 7.63
N ILE A 143 18.81 -5.26 6.49
CA ILE A 143 20.13 -5.86 6.35
C ILE A 143 21.20 -4.82 6.62
N VAL A 144 21.10 -3.64 6.00
CA VAL A 144 22.09 -2.58 6.20
C VAL A 144 22.07 -2.08 7.66
N LEU A 145 20.92 -1.83 8.27
CA LEU A 145 20.85 -1.47 9.70
C LEU A 145 21.49 -2.53 10.62
N ASN A 146 21.22 -3.81 10.36
CA ASN A 146 21.80 -4.90 11.14
C ASN A 146 23.33 -4.97 10.94
N ARG A 147 23.84 -4.67 9.75
CA ARG A 147 25.28 -4.56 9.51
C ARG A 147 25.89 -3.35 10.20
N ILE A 148 25.29 -2.17 10.07
CA ILE A 148 25.73 -0.94 10.77
C ILE A 148 25.84 -1.17 12.27
N SER A 149 24.87 -1.87 12.87
CA SER A 149 24.90 -2.17 14.31
C SER A 149 25.96 -3.20 14.73
N THR A 150 26.51 -3.98 13.80
CA THR A 150 27.48 -5.06 14.08
C THR A 150 28.89 -4.77 13.53
N GLN A 151 29.02 -3.84 12.58
CA GLN A 151 30.24 -3.58 11.81
C GLN A 151 30.96 -2.34 12.31
N LYS A 152 32.21 -2.51 12.76
CA LYS A 152 33.01 -1.44 13.40
C LYS A 152 33.70 -0.48 12.43
N ASP A 153 33.68 -0.77 11.13
CA ASP A 153 34.35 0.05 10.12
C ASP A 153 33.39 1.13 9.57
N ILE A 154 33.63 2.37 9.99
CA ILE A 154 32.87 3.56 9.61
C ILE A 154 32.81 3.76 8.08
N ASN A 155 33.87 3.42 7.33
CA ASN A 155 33.90 3.66 5.88
C ASN A 155 33.00 2.69 5.13
N VAL A 156 32.90 1.45 5.58
CA VAL A 156 31.99 0.45 4.99
C VAL A 156 30.54 0.79 5.33
N THR A 157 30.28 1.12 6.59
CA THR A 157 28.99 1.56 7.10
C THR A 157 28.46 2.79 6.37
N ALA A 158 29.29 3.82 6.15
CA ALA A 158 28.92 5.03 5.41
C ALA A 158 28.58 4.74 3.94
N LYS A 159 29.34 3.85 3.28
CA LYS A 159 29.10 3.46 1.89
C LYS A 159 27.85 2.59 1.74
N GLU A 160 27.54 1.74 2.72
CA GLU A 160 26.27 1.00 2.71
C GLU A 160 25.08 1.94 2.92
N LEU A 161 25.18 2.92 3.83
CA LEU A 161 24.18 3.99 4.04
C LEU A 161 23.97 4.86 2.80
N GLU A 162 25.02 5.19 2.06
CA GLU A 162 24.92 5.98 0.83
C GLU A 162 24.16 5.23 -0.29
N ASN A 163 24.21 3.90 -0.30
CA ASN A 163 23.46 3.09 -1.26
C ASN A 163 21.99 2.88 -0.85
N ILE A 164 21.63 3.16 0.40
CA ILE A 164 20.25 3.11 0.88
C ILE A 164 19.42 4.18 0.12
N GLY A 165 18.36 3.74 -0.56
CA GLY A 165 17.44 4.66 -1.25
C GLY A 165 17.86 5.07 -2.66
N HIS A 166 19.11 4.83 -3.07
CA HIS A 166 19.62 5.08 -4.43
C HIS A 166 19.28 3.93 -5.41
N SER A 167 18.08 3.38 -5.31
CA SER A 167 17.64 2.29 -6.17
C SER A 167 16.72 2.78 -7.27
N ASP A 168 16.93 2.31 -8.51
CA ASP A 168 16.02 2.48 -9.65
C ASP A 168 14.59 1.96 -9.37
N ARG A 169 14.38 1.31 -8.21
CA ARG A 169 13.09 0.76 -7.77
C ARG A 169 12.10 1.84 -7.37
N ILE A 170 12.54 3.01 -6.89
CA ILE A 170 11.62 4.08 -6.47
C ILE A 170 10.78 4.60 -7.66
N PRO A 171 11.39 4.93 -8.83
CA PRO A 171 10.62 5.23 -10.05
C PRO A 171 9.66 4.11 -10.45
N ILE A 172 10.12 2.85 -10.45
CA ILE A 172 9.30 1.69 -10.83
C ILE A 172 8.11 1.51 -9.89
N MET A 173 8.33 1.63 -8.57
CA MET A 173 7.26 1.57 -7.57
C MET A 173 6.27 2.71 -7.77
N THR A 174 6.73 3.92 -8.12
CA THR A 174 5.87 5.07 -8.39
C THR A 174 4.98 4.84 -9.62
N GLU A 175 5.55 4.32 -10.70
CA GLU A 175 4.78 3.97 -11.91
C GLU A 175 3.78 2.84 -11.65
N LEU A 176 4.19 1.79 -10.93
CA LEU A 176 3.31 0.71 -10.52
C LEU A 176 2.16 1.22 -9.65
N TRP A 177 2.45 2.12 -8.71
CA TRP A 177 1.44 2.73 -7.85
C TRP A 177 0.38 3.47 -8.67
N GLN A 178 0.80 4.34 -9.60
CA GLN A 178 -0.11 5.06 -10.49
C GLN A 178 -0.94 4.10 -11.36
N SER A 179 -0.31 3.02 -11.84
CA SER A 179 -1.00 1.98 -12.60
C SER A 179 -2.06 1.26 -11.77
N ILE A 180 -1.74 0.91 -10.52
CA ILE A 180 -2.67 0.25 -9.59
C ILE A 180 -3.86 1.17 -9.30
N GLU A 181 -3.62 2.45 -8.98
CA GLU A 181 -4.68 3.41 -8.72
C GLU A 181 -5.63 3.57 -9.92
N LYS A 182 -5.06 3.71 -11.12
CA LYS A 182 -5.86 3.80 -12.35
C LYS A 182 -6.73 2.57 -12.56
N MET A 183 -6.17 1.37 -12.38
CA MET A 183 -6.91 0.12 -12.55
C MET A 183 -7.99 -0.07 -11.48
N MET A 184 -7.73 0.32 -10.22
CA MET A 184 -8.76 0.33 -9.17
C MET A 184 -9.97 1.20 -9.59
N ARG A 185 -9.70 2.39 -10.14
CA ARG A 185 -10.74 3.31 -10.66
C ARG A 185 -11.50 2.73 -11.86
N GLU A 186 -10.81 2.03 -12.76
CA GLU A 186 -11.43 1.35 -13.89
C GLU A 186 -12.36 0.20 -13.44
N GLU A 187 -11.94 -0.59 -12.44
CA GLU A 187 -12.71 -1.72 -11.91
C GLU A 187 -14.01 -1.30 -11.21
N ILE A 188 -14.03 -0.13 -10.57
CA ILE A 188 -15.25 0.44 -9.97
C ILE A 188 -16.11 1.21 -10.99
N GLY A 189 -15.71 1.23 -12.26
CA GLY A 189 -16.50 1.81 -13.35
C GLY A 189 -16.41 3.33 -13.50
N TYR A 190 -15.43 4.00 -12.88
CA TYR A 190 -15.29 5.46 -12.93
C TYR A 190 -15.14 6.02 -14.36
N TYR A 191 -14.53 5.25 -15.27
CA TYR A 191 -14.30 5.65 -16.67
C TYR A 191 -15.33 5.12 -17.66
N LYS A 192 -16.35 4.38 -17.21
CA LYS A 192 -17.44 3.93 -18.08
C LYS A 192 -18.50 5.04 -18.16
N LYS A 193 -18.31 5.97 -19.09
CA LYS A 193 -19.38 6.82 -19.62
C LYS A 193 -20.06 6.11 -20.79
#